data_AF-A0A2V4VBC0-F1
#
_entry.id   AF-A0A2V4VBC0-F1
#
_cell.length_a   1.000
_cell.length_b   1.000
_cell.length_c   1.000
_cell.angle_alpha   90.00
_cell.angle_beta   90.00
_cell.angle_gamma   90.00
#
_symmetry.space_group_name_H-M   'P 1'
#
loop_
_entity.id
_entity.type
_entity.pdbx_description
1 polymer ?
#
loop_
_entity_poly.entity_id
_entity_poly.type
_entity_poly.pdbx_seq_one_letter_code
_entity_poly.pdbx_strand_id
1 'polypeptide(L)'
;MVNSTKLSTAECRALSGKITLREARLNCGFKVEEVAAETGISLVELAQIEEDASEVSSHLILTLIALYNTDWNHIYAGRAEDVYRAREYVADFSDVGVISSIKAEVASISNMVTQERYSRQYLSRLIRDVFQDLHDHENKLLRPFIANRDNARGGKQREG
;
A
#
# COMPACT_ATOMS: atom_id res chain seq x y z
N MET A 1 6.92 -16.83 21.39
CA MET A 1 6.02 -15.65 21.32
C MET A 1 6.86 -14.49 20.83
N VAL A 2 6.76 -14.13 19.56
CA VAL A 2 7.49 -12.98 19.00
C VAL A 2 6.65 -11.74 19.32
N ASN A 3 7.16 -10.84 20.15
CA ASN A 3 6.56 -9.53 20.37
C ASN A 3 6.57 -8.80 19.03
N SER A 4 5.45 -8.76 18.32
CA SER A 4 5.27 -7.84 17.19
C SER A 4 5.18 -6.45 17.78
N THR A 5 6.33 -5.78 17.88
CA THR A 5 6.42 -4.37 18.25
C THR A 5 5.56 -3.62 17.24
N LYS A 6 4.46 -3.02 17.71
CA LYS A 6 3.59 -2.23 16.83
C LYS A 6 4.39 -1.05 16.31
N LEU A 7 4.54 -0.95 14.99
CA LEU A 7 5.08 0.23 14.33
C LEU A 7 4.25 1.46 14.72
N SER A 8 4.92 2.56 15.05
CA SER A 8 4.28 3.84 15.29
C SER A 8 3.78 4.46 13.98
N THR A 9 2.83 5.39 14.05
CA THR A 9 2.30 6.09 12.87
C THR A 9 3.40 6.80 12.06
N ALA A 10 4.41 7.37 12.74
CA ALA A 10 5.53 8.03 12.08
C ALA A 10 6.41 7.04 11.31
N GLU A 11 6.66 5.87 11.89
CA GLU A 11 7.41 4.78 11.24
C GLU A 11 6.64 4.21 10.05
N CYS A 12 5.33 3.97 10.17
CA CYS A 12 4.50 3.53 9.04
C CYS A 12 4.57 4.53 7.88
N ARG A 13 4.49 5.84 8.16
CA ARG A 13 4.59 6.85 7.10
C ARG A 13 5.97 6.82 6.42
N ALA A 14 7.05 6.75 7.19
CA ALA A 14 8.40 6.70 6.64
C ALA A 14 8.65 5.42 5.82
N LEU A 15 8.13 4.28 6.27
CA LEU A 15 8.30 2.97 5.62
C LEU A 15 7.43 2.80 4.38
N SER A 16 6.23 3.40 4.36
CA SER A 16 5.28 3.23 3.24
C SER A 16 5.85 3.66 1.87
N GLY A 17 6.78 4.62 1.86
CA GLY A 17 7.47 5.11 0.66
C GLY A 17 8.77 4.37 0.30
N LYS A 18 9.18 3.37 1.08
CA LYS A 18 10.35 2.52 0.79
C LYS A 18 9.93 1.34 -0.08
N ILE A 19 10.88 0.72 -0.77
CA ILE A 19 10.71 -0.56 -1.47
C ILE A 19 11.51 -1.67 -0.79
N THR A 20 11.06 -2.91 -0.92
CA THR A 20 11.79 -4.08 -0.42
C THR A 20 12.93 -4.46 -1.39
N LEU A 21 13.89 -5.28 -0.93
CA LEU A 21 14.96 -5.79 -1.80
C LEU A 21 14.40 -6.61 -2.98
N ARG A 22 13.33 -7.38 -2.74
CA ARG A 22 12.63 -8.11 -3.79
C ARG A 22 12.01 -7.18 -4.83
N GLU A 23 11.32 -6.13 -4.38
CA GLU A 23 10.74 -5.14 -5.28
C GLU A 23 11.82 -4.42 -6.10
N ALA A 24 12.94 -4.06 -5.47
CA ALA A 24 14.07 -3.46 -6.18
C ALA A 24 14.60 -4.38 -7.30
N ARG A 25 14.81 -5.68 -7.00
CA ARG A 25 15.21 -6.67 -7.99
C ARG A 25 14.24 -6.73 -9.17
N LEU A 26 12.95 -6.86 -8.87
CA LEU A 26 11.89 -7.00 -9.89
C LEU A 26 11.76 -5.73 -10.73
N ASN A 27 11.87 -4.54 -10.14
CA ASN A 27 11.81 -3.27 -10.85
C ASN A 27 12.97 -3.10 -11.83
N CYS A 28 14.13 -3.69 -11.53
CA CYS A 28 15.29 -3.69 -12.41
C CYS A 28 15.31 -4.86 -13.39
N GLY A 29 14.25 -5.69 -13.42
CA GLY A 29 14.08 -6.77 -14.39
C GLY A 29 14.94 -8.01 -14.13
N PHE A 30 15.57 -8.12 -12.96
CA PHE A 30 16.43 -9.25 -12.63
C PHE A 30 15.62 -10.46 -12.14
N LYS A 31 15.98 -11.63 -12.63
CA LYS A 31 15.55 -12.91 -12.06
C LYS A 31 16.40 -13.26 -10.84
N VAL A 32 15.84 -14.06 -9.93
CA VAL A 32 16.54 -14.48 -8.70
C VAL A 32 17.81 -15.27 -9.03
N GLU A 33 17.79 -16.07 -10.09
CA GLU A 33 18.92 -16.87 -10.57
C GLU A 33 20.05 -16.02 -11.16
N GLU A 34 19.69 -14.92 -11.83
CA GLU A 34 20.66 -13.98 -12.40
C GLU A 34 21.42 -13.27 -11.27
N VAL A 35 20.71 -12.83 -10.23
CA VAL A 35 21.33 -12.20 -9.07
C VAL A 35 22.24 -13.16 -8.31
N ALA A 36 21.80 -14.41 -8.11
CA ALA A 36 22.62 -15.43 -7.46
C ALA A 36 23.92 -15.69 -8.24
N ALA A 37 23.85 -15.74 -9.57
CA ALA A 37 25.01 -15.91 -10.44
C ALA A 37 25.98 -14.71 -10.38
N GLU A 38 25.47 -13.48 -10.41
CA GLU A 38 26.28 -12.26 -10.39
C GLU A 38 26.92 -11.97 -9.03
N THR A 39 26.23 -12.30 -7.93
CA THR A 39 26.69 -11.97 -6.56
C THR A 39 27.41 -13.13 -5.86
N GLY A 40 27.24 -14.36 -6.36
CA GLY A 40 27.70 -15.57 -5.68
C GLY A 40 26.87 -15.96 -4.46
N ILE A 41 25.77 -15.25 -4.16
CA ILE A 41 24.85 -15.56 -3.07
C ILE A 41 23.98 -16.74 -3.48
N SER A 42 23.74 -17.70 -2.58
CA SER A 42 22.88 -18.84 -2.90
C SER A 42 21.43 -18.42 -3.09
N LEU A 43 20.66 -19.13 -3.92
CA LEU A 43 19.22 -18.85 -4.13
C LEU A 43 18.41 -18.85 -2.82
N VAL A 44 18.75 -19.77 -1.91
CA VAL A 44 18.07 -19.91 -0.61
C VAL A 44 18.37 -18.69 0.27
N GLU A 45 19.64 -18.28 0.32
CA GLU A 45 20.06 -17.10 1.07
C GLU A 45 19.46 -15.83 0.46
N LEU A 46 19.43 -15.69 -0.86
CA LEU A 46 18.81 -14.53 -1.51
C LEU A 46 17.31 -14.42 -1.19
N ALA A 47 16.59 -15.56 -1.19
CA ALA A 47 15.19 -15.60 -0.82
C ALA A 47 14.97 -15.21 0.65
N GLN A 48 15.84 -15.65 1.56
CA GLN A 48 15.79 -15.26 2.98
C GLN A 48 16.08 -13.77 3.16
N ILE A 49 17.11 -13.25 2.49
CA ILE A 49 17.45 -11.82 2.51
C ILE A 49 16.30 -10.96 1.97
N GLU A 50 15.62 -11.42 0.91
CA GLU A 50 14.48 -10.72 0.32
C GLU A 50 13.24 -10.68 1.24
N GLU A 51 13.12 -11.64 2.15
CA GLU A 51 12.04 -11.71 3.13
C GLU A 51 12.36 -10.93 4.41
N ASP A 52 13.57 -11.11 4.94
CA ASP A 52 14.06 -10.45 6.16
C ASP A 52 15.56 -10.14 6.07
N ALA A 53 15.87 -8.86 5.82
CA ALA A 53 17.24 -8.37 5.76
C ALA A 53 17.76 -7.79 7.09
N SER A 54 17.00 -7.90 8.18
CA SER A 54 17.30 -7.19 9.44
C SER A 54 18.65 -7.57 10.08
N GLU A 55 19.07 -8.81 9.91
CA GLU A 55 20.34 -9.35 10.44
C GLU A 55 21.41 -9.56 9.36
N VAL A 56 21.15 -9.09 8.13
CA VAL A 56 22.05 -9.28 7.00
C VAL A 56 23.17 -8.24 7.05
N SER A 57 24.39 -8.66 6.71
CA SER A 57 25.52 -7.75 6.69
C SER A 57 25.28 -6.58 5.72
N SER A 58 25.62 -5.36 6.16
CA SER A 58 25.44 -4.16 5.32
C SER A 58 26.22 -4.25 4.01
N HIS A 59 27.34 -4.98 3.98
CA HIS A 59 28.09 -5.23 2.76
C HIS A 59 27.25 -5.98 1.71
N LEU A 60 26.58 -7.07 2.09
CA LEU A 60 25.73 -7.83 1.16
C LEU A 60 24.58 -6.97 0.62
N ILE A 61 23.95 -6.18 1.49
CA ILE A 61 22.87 -5.28 1.07
C ILE A 61 23.38 -4.22 0.09
N LEU A 62 24.56 -3.65 0.34
CA LEU A 62 25.19 -2.70 -0.59
C LEU A 62 25.56 -3.35 -1.93
N THR A 63 26.02 -4.60 -1.94
CA THR A 63 26.28 -5.35 -3.19
C THR A 63 24.99 -5.48 -4.01
N LEU A 64 23.88 -5.87 -3.38
CA LEU A 64 22.58 -6.01 -4.05
C LEU A 64 22.07 -4.65 -4.58
N ILE A 65 22.19 -3.60 -3.77
CA ILE A 65 21.78 -2.24 -4.15
C ILE A 65 22.60 -1.72 -5.33
N ALA A 66 23.90 -1.98 -5.35
CA ALA A 66 24.78 -1.63 -6.46
C ALA A 66 24.39 -2.38 -7.73
N LEU A 67 24.12 -3.68 -7.64
CA LEU A 67 23.65 -4.49 -8.78
C LEU A 67 22.31 -3.98 -9.32
N TYR A 68 21.39 -3.62 -8.43
CA TYR A 68 20.07 -3.09 -8.80
C TYR A 68 20.10 -1.61 -9.20
N ASN A 69 21.25 -0.94 -9.16
CA ASN A 69 21.38 0.47 -9.50
C ASN A 69 20.32 1.36 -8.80
N THR A 70 20.12 1.14 -7.50
CA THR A 70 19.12 1.84 -6.67
C THR A 70 19.82 2.63 -5.54
N ASP A 71 19.16 3.66 -5.02
CA ASP A 71 19.66 4.40 -3.85
C ASP A 71 19.30 3.66 -2.54
N TRP A 72 20.26 3.56 -1.61
CA TRP A 72 20.06 3.06 -0.25
C TRP A 72 18.86 3.70 0.45
N ASN A 73 18.63 4.99 0.21
CA ASN A 73 17.54 5.75 0.80
C ASN A 73 16.16 5.33 0.29
N HIS A 74 16.06 4.53 -0.77
CA HIS A 74 14.78 4.00 -1.25
C HIS A 74 14.51 2.57 -0.78
N ILE A 75 15.52 1.84 -0.33
CA ILE A 75 15.39 0.46 0.12
C ILE A 75 15.13 0.40 1.63
N TYR A 76 14.27 -0.52 2.04
CA TYR A 76 14.17 -0.96 3.43
C TYR A 76 14.91 -2.28 3.64
N ALA A 77 15.93 -2.26 4.50
CA ALA A 77 16.78 -3.40 4.85
C ALA A 77 16.31 -4.09 6.16
N GLY A 78 15.02 -4.35 6.26
CA GLY A 78 14.42 -5.10 7.37
C GLY A 78 13.48 -6.19 6.83
N ARG A 79 12.40 -6.47 7.54
CA ARG A 79 11.37 -7.41 7.06
C ARG A 79 10.54 -6.77 5.95
N ALA A 80 10.35 -7.49 4.86
CA ALA A 80 9.47 -7.06 3.78
C ALA A 80 8.04 -6.79 4.28
N GLU A 81 7.58 -7.61 5.23
CA GLU A 81 6.27 -7.49 5.87
C GLU A 81 6.04 -6.12 6.54
N ASP A 82 7.08 -5.50 7.10
CA ASP A 82 6.94 -4.19 7.77
C ASP A 82 6.57 -3.09 6.77
N VAL A 83 7.12 -3.16 5.54
CA VAL A 83 6.78 -2.24 4.44
C VAL A 83 5.35 -2.47 3.98
N TYR A 84 4.93 -3.73 3.81
CA TYR A 84 3.58 -4.05 3.37
C TYR A 84 2.53 -3.59 4.39
N ARG A 85 2.75 -3.89 5.68
CA ARG A 85 1.88 -3.41 6.77
C ARG A 85 1.85 -1.90 6.88
N ALA A 86 2.98 -1.23 6.68
CA ALA A 86 3.05 0.24 6.69
C ALA A 86 2.24 0.85 5.55
N ARG A 87 2.28 0.27 4.35
CA ARG A 87 1.50 0.73 3.18
C ARG A 87 0.00 0.51 3.38
N GLU A 88 -0.39 -0.65 3.93
CA GLU A 88 -1.79 -0.94 4.28
C GLU A 88 -2.32 0.08 5.31
N TYR A 89 -1.54 0.34 6.36
CA TYR A 89 -1.88 1.34 7.37
C TYR A 89 -2.03 2.74 6.76
N VAL A 90 -1.12 3.19 5.88
CA VAL A 90 -1.23 4.53 5.26
C VAL A 90 -2.40 4.63 4.29
N ALA A 91 -2.78 3.54 3.61
CA ALA A 91 -3.97 3.50 2.79
C ALA A 91 -5.23 3.80 3.62
N ASP A 92 -5.35 3.20 4.82
CA ASP A 92 -6.47 3.45 5.74
C ASP A 92 -6.60 4.94 6.14
N PHE A 93 -5.48 5.67 6.28
CA PHE A 93 -5.55 7.12 6.60
C PHE A 93 -5.94 7.99 5.42
N SER A 94 -5.71 7.52 4.18
CA SER A 94 -6.18 8.25 3.00
C SER A 94 -7.71 8.32 2.97
N ASP A 95 -8.37 7.31 3.52
CA ASP A 95 -9.83 7.22 3.59
C ASP A 95 -10.42 8.17 4.63
N VAL A 96 -9.73 8.36 5.76
CA VAL A 96 -10.10 9.36 6.78
C VAL A 96 -10.04 10.79 6.23
N GLY A 97 -9.09 11.06 5.33
CA GLY A 97 -8.98 12.35 4.63
C GLY A 97 -10.18 12.63 3.73
N VAL A 98 -10.61 11.63 2.95
CA VAL A 98 -11.80 11.74 2.09
C VAL A 98 -13.08 11.90 2.91
N ILE A 99 -13.23 11.12 3.99
CA ILE A 99 -14.37 11.26 4.91
C ILE A 99 -14.42 12.66 5.53
N SER A 100 -13.26 13.23 5.90
CA SER A 100 -13.18 14.59 6.43
C SER A 100 -13.61 15.64 5.40
N SER A 101 -13.23 15.47 4.11
CA SER A 101 -13.66 16.34 3.02
C SER A 101 -15.17 16.28 2.78
N ILE A 102 -15.72 15.06 2.68
CA ILE A 102 -17.16 14.83 2.52
C ILE A 102 -17.94 15.45 3.69
N LYS A 103 -17.46 15.30 4.93
CA LYS A 103 -18.08 15.94 6.12
C LYS A 103 -18.10 17.46 6.02
N ALA A 104 -17.02 18.07 5.53
CA ALA A 104 -16.94 19.52 5.36
C ALA A 104 -17.95 20.03 4.30
N GLU A 105 -18.09 19.31 3.19
CA GLU A 105 -19.06 19.63 2.14
C GLU A 105 -20.51 19.48 2.61
N VAL A 106 -20.82 18.39 3.33
CA VAL A 106 -22.14 18.19 3.95
C VAL A 106 -22.47 19.31 4.95
N ALA A 107 -21.50 19.71 5.78
CA ALA A 107 -21.67 20.83 6.71
C ALA A 107 -21.91 22.15 5.98
N SER A 108 -21.22 22.39 4.86
CA SER A 108 -21.44 23.57 4.01
C SER A 108 -22.86 23.57 3.43
N ILE A 109 -23.33 22.45 2.88
CA ILE A 109 -24.70 22.33 2.34
C ILE A 109 -25.74 22.55 3.45
N SER A 110 -25.53 22.00 4.65
CA SER A 110 -26.42 22.19 5.80
C SER A 110 -26.54 23.67 6.20
N ASN A 111 -25.41 24.40 6.22
CA ASN A 111 -25.40 25.84 6.45
C ASN A 111 -26.11 26.62 5.33
N MET A 112 -26.02 26.18 4.08
CA MET A 112 -26.72 26.81 2.96
C MET A 112 -28.24 26.59 3.04
N VAL A 113 -28.68 25.39 3.43
CA VAL A 113 -30.11 25.09 3.64
C VAL A 113 -30.71 25.97 4.73
N THR A 114 -30.01 26.12 5.86
CA THR A 114 -30.46 26.92 7.01
C THR A 114 -30.51 28.43 6.73
N GLN A 115 -29.74 28.92 5.75
CA GLN A 115 -29.78 30.34 5.37
C GLN A 115 -30.93 30.70 4.42
N GLU A 116 -31.76 29.74 3.96
CA GLU A 116 -32.92 29.93 3.05
C GLU A 116 -32.66 30.72 1.75
N ARG A 117 -31.40 30.98 1.40
CA ARG A 117 -30.99 31.84 0.28
C ARG A 117 -30.74 31.10 -1.03
N TYR A 118 -30.85 29.77 -1.04
CA TYR A 118 -30.46 28.94 -2.16
C TYR A 118 -31.65 28.18 -2.75
N SER A 119 -31.67 28.05 -4.08
CA SER A 119 -32.74 27.33 -4.76
C SER A 119 -32.64 25.83 -4.49
N ARG A 120 -33.80 25.15 -4.42
CA ARG A 120 -33.87 23.69 -4.27
C ARG A 120 -33.10 22.94 -5.35
N GLN A 121 -33.11 23.45 -6.59
CA GLN A 121 -32.39 22.84 -7.71
C GLN A 121 -30.87 22.89 -7.51
N TYR A 122 -30.37 24.02 -7.00
CA TYR A 122 -28.94 24.19 -6.73
C TYR A 122 -28.48 23.29 -5.56
N LEU A 123 -29.25 23.26 -4.46
CA LEU A 123 -28.97 22.37 -3.33
C LEU A 123 -29.03 20.89 -3.74
N SER A 124 -30.00 20.50 -4.57
CA SER A 124 -30.10 19.13 -5.09
C SER A 124 -28.90 18.72 -5.95
N ARG A 125 -28.27 19.66 -6.65
CA ARG A 125 -27.06 19.39 -7.43
C ARG A 125 -25.87 19.15 -6.49
N LEU A 126 -25.64 20.04 -5.53
CA LEU A 126 -24.54 19.88 -4.55
C LEU A 126 -24.64 18.57 -3.77
N ILE A 127 -25.85 18.20 -3.34
CA ILE A 127 -26.07 16.92 -2.67
C ILE A 127 -25.71 15.74 -3.59
N ARG A 128 -26.10 15.79 -4.87
CA ARG A 128 -25.78 14.74 -5.84
C ARG A 128 -24.27 14.62 -6.06
N ASP A 129 -23.56 15.74 -6.12
CA ASP A 129 -22.10 15.75 -6.29
C ASP A 129 -21.42 15.07 -5.08
N VAL A 130 -21.83 15.38 -3.84
CA VAL A 130 -21.35 14.69 -2.63
C VAL A 130 -21.64 13.19 -2.65
N PHE A 131 -22.84 12.79 -3.07
CA PHE A 131 -23.19 11.35 -3.17
C PHE A 131 -22.38 10.64 -4.25
N GLN A 132 -22.06 11.31 -5.35
CA GLN A 132 -21.22 10.75 -6.41
C GLN A 132 -19.79 10.53 -5.90
N ASP A 133 -19.21 11.52 -5.22
CA ASP A 133 -17.87 11.40 -4.64
C ASP A 133 -17.79 10.30 -3.58
N LEU A 134 -18.83 10.18 -2.74
CA LEU A 134 -18.95 9.08 -1.79
C LEU A 134 -19.02 7.72 -2.50
N HIS A 135 -19.84 7.60 -3.55
CA HIS A 135 -20.00 6.36 -4.30
C HIS A 135 -18.71 5.94 -5.01
N ASP A 136 -17.99 6.88 -5.61
CA ASP A 136 -16.72 6.61 -6.28
C ASP A 136 -15.64 6.18 -5.27
N HIS A 137 -15.64 6.77 -4.07
CA HIS A 137 -14.75 6.37 -2.99
C HIS A 137 -15.10 4.99 -2.42
N GLU A 138 -16.39 4.71 -2.16
CA GLU A 138 -16.86 3.38 -1.75
C GLU A 138 -16.48 2.31 -2.77
N ASN A 139 -16.67 2.58 -4.08
CA ASN A 139 -16.28 1.65 -5.13
C ASN A 139 -14.78 1.38 -5.13
N LYS A 140 -13.94 2.41 -4.89
CA LYS A 140 -12.49 2.24 -4.79
C LYS A 140 -12.11 1.36 -3.61
N LEU A 141 -12.77 1.52 -2.46
CA LEU A 141 -12.52 0.73 -1.25
C LEU A 141 -13.02 -0.70 -1.35
N LEU A 142 -14.19 -0.91 -1.94
CA LEU A 142 -14.82 -2.21 -1.99
C LEU A 142 -14.33 -3.07 -3.16
N ARG A 143 -13.80 -2.47 -4.24
CA ARG A 143 -13.30 -3.19 -5.42
C ARG A 143 -12.35 -4.35 -5.10
N PRO A 144 -11.32 -4.18 -4.26
CA PRO A 144 -10.40 -5.25 -3.90
C PRO A 144 -11.09 -6.44 -3.21
N PHE A 145 -12.10 -6.17 -2.38
CA PHE A 145 -12.86 -7.21 -1.66
C PHE A 145 -13.86 -7.93 -2.54
N ILE A 146 -14.47 -7.22 -3.50
CA ILE A 146 -15.40 -7.80 -4.48
C ILE A 146 -14.63 -8.69 -5.47
N ALA A 147 -13.49 -8.23 -6.00
CA ALA A 147 -12.66 -9.00 -6.93
C ALA A 147 -12.06 -10.28 -6.29
N ASN A 148 -11.69 -10.23 -5.01
CA ASN A 148 -11.18 -11.41 -4.30
C ASN A 148 -12.26 -12.46 -3.99
N ARG A 149 -13.55 -12.06 -3.90
CA ARG A 149 -14.66 -12.99 -3.66
C ARG A 149 -14.91 -13.93 -4.84
N ASP A 150 -14.65 -13.46 -6.06
CA ASP A 150 -14.80 -14.27 -7.27
C ASP A 150 -13.64 -15.26 -7.43
N ASN A 151 -12.42 -14.88 -7.03
CA ASN A 151 -11.26 -15.79 -7.01
C ASN A 151 -11.36 -16.89 -5.95
N ALA A 152 -11.99 -16.61 -4.79
CA ALA A 152 -12.15 -17.60 -3.72
C ALA A 152 -13.17 -18.73 -4.04
N ARG A 153 -14.08 -18.52 -5.01
CA ARG A 153 -15.08 -19.53 -5.42
C ARG A 153 -14.66 -20.42 -6.59
N GLY A 154 -13.58 -20.08 -7.31
CA GLY A 154 -13.10 -20.84 -8.48
C GLY A 154 -12.19 -22.04 -8.18
N GLY A 155 -11.76 -22.24 -6.93
CA GLY A 155 -10.70 -23.20 -6.58
C GLY A 155 -11.13 -24.66 -6.33
N LYS A 156 -12.41 -25.03 -6.51
CA LYS A 156 -12.87 -26.42 -6.37
C LYS A 156 -13.57 -26.90 -7.63
N GLN A 157 -12.79 -27.31 -8.63
CA GLN A 157 -13.10 -28.44 -9.51
C GLN A 157 -11.99 -28.56 -10.56
N ARG A 158 -11.05 -29.49 -10.33
CA ARG A 158 -10.33 -30.27 -11.32
C ARG A 158 -9.34 -31.18 -10.58
N GLU A 159 -9.89 -32.22 -9.95
CA GLU A 159 -9.18 -33.49 -9.80
C GLU A 159 -9.95 -34.48 -10.68
N GLY A 160 -9.30 -34.90 -11.75
CA GLY A 160 -9.62 -36.05 -12.57
C GLY A 160 -8.35 -36.88 -12.69
#